data_AF-A0A7Y9GZQ4-F1
#
_entry.id   AF-A0A7Y9GZQ4-F1
#
_cell.length_a   1.000
_cell.length_b   1.000
_cell.length_c   1.000
_cell.angle_alpha   90.00
_cell.angle_beta   90.00
_cell.angle_gamma   90.00
#
_symmetry.space_group_name_H-M   'P 1'
#
loop_
_entity.id
_entity.type
_entity.pdbx_description
1 polymer ?
#
loop_
_entity_poly.entity_id
_entity_poly.type
_entity_poly.pdbx_seq_one_letter_code
_entity_poly.pdbx_strand_id
1 'polypeptide(L)'
;MSRTTRWLAALGAGAAVGAVTGGIASWSRTGGWEWVTVLVFGLATALPVAAIMLAWWSSDDDGGEDSIELDWMRRAHSGTFLDILVFAGSLTFLCTVLDLPLPRIDTVLWFAMLDAALRMMLLRRREA
;
A
#
# COMPACT_ATOMS: atom_id res chain seq x y z
N MET A 1 -19.96 -14.73 4.93
CA MET A 1 -18.81 -14.58 4.01
C MET A 1 -17.55 -15.01 4.74
N SER A 2 -16.74 -15.90 4.15
CA SER A 2 -15.47 -16.31 4.77
C SER A 2 -14.42 -15.19 4.66
N ARG A 3 -13.37 -15.22 5.50
CA ARG A 3 -12.24 -14.27 5.41
C ARG A 3 -11.66 -14.21 3.99
N THR A 4 -11.56 -15.37 3.33
CA THR A 4 -11.11 -15.48 1.94
C THR A 4 -12.03 -14.75 0.97
N THR A 5 -13.36 -14.86 1.10
CA THR A 5 -14.30 -14.16 0.20
C THR A 5 -14.20 -12.64 0.38
N ARG A 6 -14.06 -12.16 1.62
CA ARG A 6 -13.89 -10.74 1.92
C ARG A 6 -12.58 -10.20 1.34
N TRP A 7 -11.49 -10.96 1.50
CA TRP A 7 -10.19 -10.60 0.95
C TRP A 7 -10.20 -10.52 -0.57
N LEU A 8 -10.78 -11.51 -1.26
CA LEU A 8 -10.93 -11.49 -2.71
C LEU A 8 -11.78 -10.30 -3.20
N ALA A 9 -12.84 -9.95 -2.46
CA ALA A 9 -13.68 -8.80 -2.78
C ALA A 9 -12.90 -7.48 -2.66
N ALA A 10 -12.12 -7.30 -1.59
CA ALA A 10 -11.27 -6.12 -1.41
C ALA A 10 -10.20 -6.00 -2.51
N LEU A 11 -9.57 -7.12 -2.85
CA LEU A 11 -8.57 -7.20 -3.91
C LEU A 11 -9.18 -6.85 -5.27
N GLY A 12 -10.35 -7.41 -5.59
CA GLY A 12 -11.08 -7.09 -6.81
C GLY A 12 -11.52 -5.63 -6.88
N ALA A 13 -12.02 -5.07 -5.77
CA ALA A 13 -12.41 -3.67 -5.70
C ALA A 13 -11.22 -2.72 -5.93
N GLY A 14 -10.10 -2.96 -5.24
CA GLY A 14 -8.88 -2.17 -5.44
C GLY A 14 -8.32 -2.32 -6.86
N ALA A 15 -8.34 -3.54 -7.42
CA ALA A 15 -7.90 -3.78 -8.79
C ALA A 15 -8.77 -3.04 -9.80
N ALA A 16 -10.09 -3.00 -9.61
CA ALA A 16 -11.01 -2.28 -10.48
C ALA A 16 -10.73 -0.78 -10.47
N VAL A 17 -10.58 -0.17 -9.30
CA VAL A 17 -10.26 1.26 -9.16
C VAL A 17 -8.90 1.59 -9.80
N GLY A 18 -7.88 0.75 -9.53
CA GLY A 18 -6.57 0.91 -10.14
C GLY A 18 -6.60 0.76 -11.66
N ALA A 19 -7.30 -0.24 -12.19
CA ALA A 19 -7.41 -0.46 -13.63
C ALA A 19 -8.10 0.71 -14.35
N VAL A 20 -9.16 1.29 -13.76
CA VAL A 20 -9.80 2.50 -14.30
C VAL A 20 -8.82 3.66 -14.36
N THR A 21 -8.09 3.89 -13.27
CA THR A 21 -7.10 4.98 -13.18
C THR A 21 -5.96 4.79 -14.19
N GLY A 22 -5.41 3.58 -14.28
CA GLY A 22 -4.37 3.23 -15.25
C GLY A 22 -4.86 3.29 -16.70
N GLY A 23 -6.13 3.00 -16.95
CA GLY A 23 -6.75 3.16 -18.27
C GLY A 23 -6.83 4.63 -18.69
N ILE A 24 -7.25 5.51 -17.78
CA ILE A 24 -7.27 6.96 -18.02
C ILE A 24 -5.85 7.47 -18.28
N ALA A 25 -4.88 7.10 -17.42
CA ALA A 25 -3.49 7.50 -17.55
C ALA A 25 -2.85 7.00 -18.86
N SER A 26 -3.12 5.75 -19.25
CA SER A 26 -2.67 5.17 -20.51
C SER A 26 -3.17 5.97 -21.71
N TRP A 27 -4.48 6.23 -21.74
CA TRP A 27 -5.12 6.91 -22.86
C TRP A 27 -4.63 8.34 -23.00
N SER A 28 -4.47 9.06 -21.87
CA SER A 28 -3.96 10.43 -21.88
C SER A 28 -2.52 10.54 -22.36
N ARG A 29 -1.68 9.53 -22.10
CA ARG A 29 -0.24 9.58 -22.41
C ARG A 29 0.10 9.10 -23.82
N THR A 30 -0.53 8.01 -24.26
CA THR A 30 -0.15 7.34 -25.51
C THR A 30 -1.14 7.57 -26.65
N GLY A 31 -2.30 8.17 -26.38
CA GLY A 31 -3.40 8.24 -27.34
C GLY A 31 -4.04 6.88 -27.65
N GLY A 32 -3.68 5.84 -26.90
CA GLY A 32 -4.15 4.47 -27.08
C GLY A 32 -4.14 3.66 -25.77
N TRP A 33 -4.39 2.36 -25.91
CA TRP A 33 -4.50 1.44 -24.79
C TRP A 33 -3.19 0.68 -24.55
N GLU A 34 -2.56 0.91 -23.40
CA GLU A 34 -1.34 0.27 -22.93
C GLU A 34 -1.66 -0.59 -21.72
N TRP A 35 -1.82 -1.89 -21.95
CA TRP A 35 -2.27 -2.85 -20.94
C TRP A 35 -1.32 -2.93 -19.72
N VAL A 36 -0.02 -2.67 -19.92
CA VAL A 36 0.98 -2.70 -18.83
C VAL A 36 0.69 -1.61 -17.80
N THR A 37 0.41 -0.39 -18.25
CA THR A 37 0.08 0.75 -17.38
C THR A 37 -1.17 0.46 -16.55
N VAL A 38 -2.21 -0.09 -17.19
CA VAL A 38 -3.45 -0.52 -16.52
C VAL A 38 -3.18 -1.58 -15.44
N LEU A 39 -2.36 -2.58 -15.76
CA LEU A 39 -2.00 -3.64 -14.83
C LEU A 39 -1.19 -3.14 -13.63
N VAL A 40 -0.21 -2.26 -13.87
CA VAL A 40 0.61 -1.65 -12.83
C VAL A 40 -0.26 -0.88 -11.85
N PHE A 41 -1.16 -0.01 -12.35
CA PHE A 41 -2.08 0.73 -11.48
C PHE A 41 -3.09 -0.17 -10.77
N GLY A 42 -3.62 -1.18 -11.46
CA GLY A 42 -4.49 -2.20 -10.88
C GLY A 42 -3.85 -2.88 -9.67
N LEU A 43 -2.64 -3.41 -9.83
CA LEU A 43 -1.91 -4.09 -8.76
C LEU A 43 -1.48 -3.13 -7.65
N ALA A 44 -1.01 -1.93 -8.02
CA ALA A 44 -0.58 -0.90 -7.07
C ALA A 44 -1.73 -0.42 -6.17
N THR A 45 -2.99 -0.54 -6.61
CA THR A 45 -4.17 -0.19 -5.82
C THR A 45 -4.74 -1.41 -5.10
N ALA A 46 -4.82 -2.55 -5.77
CA ALA A 46 -5.40 -3.79 -5.24
C ALA A 46 -4.69 -4.30 -3.99
N LEU A 47 -3.35 -4.32 -4.02
CA LEU A 47 -2.54 -4.86 -2.93
C LEU A 47 -2.68 -4.06 -1.64
N PRO A 48 -2.49 -2.73 -1.61
CA PRO A 48 -2.70 -1.95 -0.39
C PRO A 48 -4.15 -1.98 0.08
N VAL A 49 -5.16 -1.91 -0.80
CA VAL A 49 -6.57 -2.01 -0.38
C VAL A 49 -6.86 -3.35 0.31
N ALA A 50 -6.39 -4.45 -0.26
CA ALA A 50 -6.53 -5.78 0.35
C ALA A 50 -5.77 -5.89 1.68
N ALA A 51 -4.58 -5.27 1.78
CA ALA A 51 -3.80 -5.23 3.02
C ALA A 51 -4.49 -4.43 4.13
N ILE A 52 -5.05 -3.23 3.83
CA ILE A 52 -5.83 -2.42 4.79
C ILE A 52 -7.02 -3.21 5.31
N MET A 53 -7.78 -3.82 4.38
CA MET A 53 -8.97 -4.57 4.75
C MET A 53 -8.63 -5.80 5.60
N LEU A 54 -7.53 -6.49 5.28
CA LEU A 54 -7.05 -7.59 6.10
C LEU A 54 -6.64 -7.13 7.50
N ALA A 55 -5.91 -6.02 7.61
CA ALA A 55 -5.51 -5.43 8.88
C ALA A 55 -6.75 -5.04 9.71
N TRP A 56 -7.72 -4.36 9.08
CA TRP A 56 -8.98 -3.95 9.69
C TRP A 56 -9.82 -5.13 10.20
N TRP A 57 -9.88 -6.24 9.45
CA TRP A 57 -10.61 -7.44 9.91
C TRP A 57 -9.84 -8.27 10.93
N SER A 58 -8.52 -8.09 11.02
CA SER A 58 -7.69 -8.80 12.01
C SER A 58 -7.72 -8.15 13.39
N SER A 59 -8.08 -6.86 13.49
CA SER A 59 -8.19 -6.16 14.78
C SER A 59 -9.44 -6.51 15.58
N ASP A 60 -10.42 -7.20 15.01
CA ASP A 60 -11.64 -7.64 15.70
C ASP A 60 -11.46 -8.95 16.50
N ASP A 61 -10.31 -9.63 16.35
CA ASP A 61 -10.03 -10.94 16.96
C ASP A 61 -9.17 -10.75 18.24
N ASP A 62 -9.75 -10.15 19.28
CA ASP A 62 -9.15 -9.95 20.62
C ASP A 62 -9.10 -11.27 21.42
N GLY A 63 -8.40 -12.27 20.90
CA GLY A 63 -8.30 -13.61 21.47
C GLY A 63 -6.90 -13.97 21.95
N GLY A 64 -6.55 -13.59 23.19
CA GLY A 64 -5.46 -14.20 23.96
C GLY A 64 -4.28 -13.28 24.23
N GLU A 65 -3.70 -13.43 25.43
CA GLU A 65 -2.50 -12.74 25.93
C GLU A 65 -1.25 -13.05 25.07
N ASP A 66 -1.19 -12.54 23.85
CA ASP A 66 0.06 -12.44 23.11
C ASP A 66 0.90 -11.32 23.73
N SER A 67 2.22 -11.54 23.84
CA SER A 67 3.10 -10.56 24.47
C SER A 67 2.94 -9.21 23.80
N ILE A 68 2.84 -8.16 24.62
CA ILE A 68 2.65 -6.77 24.16
C ILE A 68 3.67 -6.41 23.07
N GLU A 69 4.90 -6.93 23.17
CA GLU A 69 5.96 -6.76 22.17
C GLU A 69 5.64 -7.38 20.80
N LEU A 70 5.00 -8.55 20.75
CA LEU A 70 4.63 -9.23 19.51
C LEU A 70 3.51 -8.46 18.80
N ASP A 71 2.55 -7.96 19.57
CA ASP A 71 1.44 -7.14 19.06
C ASP A 71 1.94 -5.76 18.57
N TRP A 72 2.94 -5.19 19.25
CA TRP A 72 3.61 -3.96 18.82
C TRP A 72 4.43 -4.16 17.55
N MET A 73 5.20 -5.25 17.44
CA MET A 73 5.93 -5.56 16.20
C MET A 73 4.97 -5.79 15.04
N ARG A 74 3.83 -6.46 15.28
CA ARG A 74 2.81 -6.72 14.25
C ARG A 74 2.13 -5.44 13.77
N ARG A 75 1.79 -4.53 14.69
CA ARG A 75 1.24 -3.21 14.37
C ARG A 75 2.26 -2.31 13.67
N ALA A 76 3.51 -2.29 14.12
CA ALA A 76 4.57 -1.50 13.50
C ALA A 76 4.88 -1.96 12.06
N HIS A 77 4.94 -3.28 11.82
CA HIS A 77 5.20 -3.84 10.49
C HIS A 77 4.02 -3.67 9.52
N SER A 78 2.78 -3.85 9.99
CA SER A 78 1.59 -3.76 9.13
C SER A 78 1.37 -2.36 8.56
N GLY A 79 1.64 -1.31 9.35
CA GLY A 79 1.55 0.07 8.86
C GLY A 79 2.66 0.42 7.87
N THR A 80 3.90 0.03 8.13
CA THR A 80 5.05 0.49 7.33
C THR A 80 5.00 -0.05 5.90
N PHE A 81 4.57 -1.31 5.72
CA PHE A 81 4.39 -1.86 4.37
C PHE A 81 3.31 -1.13 3.58
N LEU A 82 2.21 -0.74 4.25
CA LEU A 82 1.15 0.03 3.63
C LEU A 82 1.64 1.42 3.21
N ASP A 83 2.34 2.11 4.10
CA ASP A 83 2.82 3.47 3.85
C ASP A 83 3.80 3.50 2.68
N ILE A 84 4.64 2.47 2.56
CA ILE A 84 5.54 2.28 1.40
C ILE A 84 4.75 2.06 0.11
N LEU A 85 3.74 1.19 0.12
CA LEU A 85 2.90 0.95 -1.05
C LEU A 85 2.15 2.21 -1.49
N VAL A 86 1.56 2.95 -0.55
CA VAL A 86 0.85 4.20 -0.81
C VAL A 86 1.80 5.26 -1.33
N PHE A 87 2.99 5.41 -0.72
CA PHE A 87 4.02 6.33 -1.19
C PHE A 87 4.50 5.99 -2.60
N ALA A 88 4.89 4.74 -2.84
CA ALA A 88 5.39 4.30 -4.14
C ALA A 88 4.33 4.45 -5.24
N GLY A 89 3.08 4.09 -4.95
CA GLY A 89 1.95 4.27 -5.87
C GLY A 89 1.69 5.74 -6.18
N SER A 90 1.63 6.59 -5.15
CA SER A 90 1.39 8.04 -5.31
C SER A 90 2.52 8.73 -6.06
N LEU A 91 3.78 8.38 -5.76
CA LEU A 91 4.95 8.92 -6.43
C LEU A 91 5.00 8.49 -7.89
N THR A 92 4.70 7.22 -8.18
CA THR A 92 4.60 6.69 -9.55
C THR A 92 3.51 7.43 -10.34
N PHE A 93 2.33 7.63 -9.74
CA PHE A 93 1.25 8.40 -10.35
C PHE A 93 1.68 9.85 -10.62
N LEU A 94 2.28 10.52 -9.64
CA LEU A 94 2.74 11.90 -9.79
C LEU A 94 3.79 12.04 -10.89
N CYS A 95 4.79 11.15 -10.93
CA CYS A 95 5.79 11.14 -12.00
C CYS A 95 5.16 10.91 -13.37
N THR A 96 4.15 10.03 -13.44
CA THR A 96 3.43 9.75 -14.69
C THR A 96 2.64 10.97 -15.17
N VAL A 97 1.97 11.70 -14.27
CA VAL A 97 1.17 12.89 -14.61
C VAL A 97 2.06 14.08 -15.00
N LEU A 98 3.21 14.25 -14.35
CA LEU A 98 4.13 15.35 -14.58
C LEU A 98 5.18 15.07 -15.67
N ASP A 99 5.09 13.91 -16.33
CA ASP A 99 6.10 13.43 -17.31
C ASP A 99 7.54 13.46 -16.75
N LEU A 100 7.67 13.10 -15.47
CA LEU A 100 8.95 12.97 -14.78
C LEU A 100 9.47 11.53 -14.86
N PRO A 101 10.80 11.33 -14.73
CA PRO A 101 11.35 9.98 -14.62
C PRO A 101 10.73 9.22 -13.44
N LEU A 102 10.40 7.95 -13.68
CA LEU A 102 9.82 7.08 -12.66
C LEU A 102 10.77 6.93 -11.46
N PRO A 103 10.22 6.81 -10.24
CA PRO A 103 11.03 6.64 -9.06
C PRO A 103 11.82 5.33 -9.12
N ARG A 104 13.09 5.41 -8.75
CA ARG A 104 13.97 4.25 -8.64
C ARG A 104 13.72 3.52 -7.31
N ILE A 105 14.08 2.24 -7.26
CA ILE A 105 13.93 1.40 -6.05
C ILE A 105 14.65 1.98 -4.84
N ASP A 106 15.80 2.64 -5.05
CA ASP A 106 16.54 3.33 -3.99
C ASP A 106 15.71 4.43 -3.32
N THR A 107 14.89 5.16 -4.07
CA THR A 107 14.01 6.23 -3.56
C THR A 107 12.94 5.66 -2.63
N VAL A 108 12.33 4.53 -3.03
CA VAL A 108 11.33 3.83 -2.21
C VAL A 108 11.99 3.24 -0.95
N LEU A 109 13.21 2.70 -1.08
CA LEU A 109 13.96 2.15 0.06
C LEU A 109 14.34 3.25 1.07
N TRP A 110 14.80 4.41 0.61
CA TRP A 110 15.10 5.54 1.47
C TRP A 110 13.87 6.02 2.25
N PHE A 111 12.72 6.09 1.58
CA PHE A 111 11.46 6.43 2.24
C PHE A 111 11.07 5.38 3.29
N ALA A 112 11.18 4.09 2.96
CA ALA A 112 10.90 3.00 3.90
C ALA A 112 11.78 3.07 5.16
N MET A 113 13.07 3.34 4.99
CA MET A 113 14.00 3.50 6.11
C MET A 113 13.65 4.72 6.98
N LEU A 114 13.26 5.83 6.34
CA LEU A 114 12.87 7.04 7.05
C LEU A 114 11.57 6.85 7.84
N ASP A 115 10.54 6.21 7.26
CA ASP A 115 9.29 5.87 7.96
C ASP A 115 9.56 5.00 9.19
N ALA A 116 10.34 3.93 9.01
CA ALA A 116 10.71 3.04 10.11
C ALA A 116 11.47 3.79 11.22
N ALA A 117 12.43 4.66 10.86
CA ALA A 117 13.20 5.44 11.81
C ALA A 117 12.32 6.42 12.61
N LEU A 118 11.43 7.14 11.93
CA LEU A 118 10.48 8.07 12.56
C LEU A 118 9.53 7.33 13.50
N ARG A 119 9.03 6.16 13.10
CA ARG A 119 8.13 5.34 13.93
C ARG A 119 8.84 4.86 15.19
N MET A 120 10.07 4.37 15.08
CA MET A 120 10.87 3.97 16.24
C MET A 120 11.19 5.14 17.17
N MET A 121 11.48 6.33 16.61
CA MET A 121 11.73 7.53 17.40
C MET A 121 10.47 8.00 18.17
N LEU A 122 9.31 7.93 17.53
CA LEU A 122 8.02 8.29 18.15
C LEU A 122 7.61 7.30 19.23
N LEU A 123 7.84 6.00 19.03
CA LEU A 123 7.60 4.97 20.05
C LEU A 123 8.48 5.20 21.28
N ARG A 124 9.79 5.39 21.08
CA ARG A 124 10.72 5.70 22.19
C ARG A 124 10.33 6.94 22.99
N ARG A 125 9.76 7.96 22.33
CA ARG A 125 9.27 9.17 23.01
C ARG A 125 8.01 8.96 23.84
N ARG A 126 7.21 7.94 23.55
CA ARG A 126 5.99 7.63 24.32
C ARG A 126 6.27 6.80 25.57
N GLU A 127 7.40 6.08 25.59
CA GLU A 127 7.82 5.22 26.70
C GLU A 127 8.68 5.93 27.74
N ALA A 128 9.21 7.12 27.41
CA ALA A 128 10.03 7.96 28.29
C ALA A 128 9.18 8.99 29.05
#